data_AF-A0A6J7HNG9-F1
#
_entry.id   AF-A0A6J7HNG9-F1
#
_cell.length_a   1.000
_cell.length_b   1.000
_cell.length_c   1.000
_cell.angle_alpha   90.00
_cell.angle_beta   90.00
_cell.angle_gamma   90.00
#
_symmetry.space_group_name_H-M   'P 1'
#
loop_
_entity.id
_entity.type
_entity.pdbx_description
1 polymer ?
#
loop_
_entity_poly.entity_id
_entity_poly.type
_entity_poly.pdbx_seq_one_letter_code
_entity_poly.pdbx_strand_id
1 'polypeptide(L)' 'MLLAETLVLGDNLLAYMVLAFGGAMAVGNTLAIARPPERPKSEGDLDRAPVIRSVVFAVIGGVAALWALASLIS' A
#
# COMPACT_ATOMS: atom_id res chain seq x y z
N MET A 1 -17.80 -22.78 -12.93
CA MET A 1 -16.93 -21.93 -13.77
C MET A 1 -17.43 -20.48 -13.86
N LEU A 2 -18.74 -20.22 -13.96
CA LEU A 2 -19.30 -18.85 -14.04
C LEU A 2 -19.19 -17.98 -12.77
N LEU A 3 -19.06 -18.59 -11.58
CA LEU A 3 -19.00 -17.87 -10.30
C LEU A 3 -17.63 -17.23 -10.03
N ALA A 4 -16.55 -17.77 -10.61
CA ALA A 4 -15.20 -17.23 -10.37
C ALA A 4 -14.98 -15.90 -11.11
N GLU A 5 -15.61 -15.71 -12.27
CA GLU A 5 -15.48 -14.48 -13.07
C GLU A 5 -16.20 -13.28 -12.45
N THR A 6 -17.21 -13.52 -11.60
CA THR A 6 -18.04 -12.47 -11.00
C THR A 6 -17.77 -12.22 -9.52
N LEU A 7 -17.30 -13.21 -8.75
CA LEU A 7 -17.33 -13.13 -7.28
C LEU A 7 -16.10 -12.45 -6.65
N VAL A 8 -15.00 -12.27 -7.38
CA VAL A 8 -13.83 -11.53 -6.87
C VAL A 8 -13.41 -10.49 -7.89
N LEU A 9 -13.96 -9.28 -7.73
CA LEU A 9 -13.43 -8.02 -8.27
C LEU A 9 -13.53 -7.81 -9.80
N GLY A 10 -14.09 -8.76 -10.55
CA GLY A 10 -14.51 -8.63 -11.97
C GLY A 10 -13.40 -8.23 -12.94
N ASP A 11 -13.77 -7.57 -14.06
CA ASP A 11 -12.82 -7.07 -15.08
C ASP A 11 -11.81 -6.05 -14.54
N ASN A 12 -12.10 -5.45 -13.38
CA ASN A 12 -11.30 -4.44 -12.72
C ASN A 12 -10.49 -4.99 -11.53
N LEU A 13 -10.36 -6.32 -11.41
CA LEU A 13 -9.66 -6.97 -10.30
C LEU A 13 -8.25 -6.41 -10.10
N LEU A 14 -7.49 -6.28 -11.18
CA LEU A 14 -6.14 -5.75 -11.09
C LEU A 14 -6.14 -4.31 -10.55
N ALA A 15 -7.02 -3.45 -11.07
CA ALA A 15 -7.10 -2.06 -10.66
C ALA A 15 -7.47 -1.94 -9.17
N TYR A 16 -8.47 -2.68 -8.71
CA TYR A 16 -8.84 -2.67 -7.30
C TYR A 16 -7.75 -3.25 -6.38
N MET A 17 -7.03 -4.30 -6.80
CA MET A 17 -5.89 -4.80 -6.03
C MET A 17 -4.76 -3.78 -5.97
N VAL A 18 -4.37 -3.20 -7.11
CA VAL A 18 -3.30 -2.19 -7.16
C VAL A 18 -3.68 -0.96 -6.34
N LEU A 19 -4.94 -0.53 -6.34
CA LEU A 19 -5.42 0.55 -5.50
C LEU A 19 -5.28 0.21 -4.01
N ALA A 20 -5.71 -0.98 -3.61
CA ALA A 20 -5.65 -1.43 -2.21
C ALA A 20 -4.21 -1.59 -1.72
N PHE A 21 -3.37 -2.34 -2.44
CA PHE A 21 -1.97 -2.57 -2.06
C PHE A 21 -1.13 -1.30 -2.18
N GLY A 22 -1.33 -0.51 -3.24
CA GLY A 22 -0.65 0.77 -3.43
C GLY A 22 -1.01 1.75 -2.31
N GLY A 23 -2.30 1.90 -2.00
CA GLY A 23 -2.77 2.77 -0.92
C GLY A 23 -2.23 2.34 0.44
N ALA A 24 -2.30 1.04 0.76
CA ALA A 24 -1.76 0.50 2.00
C ALA A 24 -0.24 0.72 2.13
N MET A 25 0.50 0.50 1.03
CA MET A 25 1.94 0.73 0.99
C MET A 25 2.28 2.22 1.19
N ALA A 26 1.53 3.13 0.55
CA ALA A 26 1.69 4.57 0.69
C ALA A 26 1.45 5.04 2.13
N VAL A 27 0.29 4.69 2.68
CA VAL A 27 -0.15 5.12 4.02
C VAL A 27 0.74 4.48 5.10
N GLY A 28 0.99 3.17 5.02
CA GLY A 28 1.77 2.44 6.02
C GLY A 28 3.20 2.96 6.15
N ASN A 29 3.89 3.18 5.03
CA ASN A 29 5.26 3.71 5.07
C ASN A 29 5.31 5.18 5.50
N THR A 30 4.31 5.98 5.13
CA THR A 30 4.21 7.39 5.58
C THR A 30 4.00 7.44 7.09
N LEU A 31 3.07 6.64 7.62
CA LEU A 31 2.80 6.58 9.06
C LEU A 31 3.98 6.01 9.86
N ALA A 32 4.75 5.09 9.29
CA ALA A 32 5.97 4.59 9.94
C ALA A 32 7.01 5.69 10.20
N ILE A 33 7.07 6.72 9.35
CA ILE A 33 7.96 7.88 9.54
C ILE A 33 7.29 8.93 10.45
N ALA A 34 6.02 9.23 10.21
CA ALA A 34 5.30 10.32 10.87
C ALA A 34 4.97 10.01 12.34
N ARG A 35 4.70 8.73 12.66
CA ARG A 35 4.35 8.29 14.02
C ARG A 35 5.12 7.01 14.36
N PRO A 36 6.44 7.10 14.58
CA PRO A 36 7.21 5.95 15.01
C PRO A 36 6.74 5.48 16.40
N PRO A 37 6.89 4.18 16.73
CA PRO A 37 6.58 3.67 18.05
C PRO A 37 7.52 4.27 19.11
N GLU A 38 7.02 4.50 20.33
CA GLU A 38 7.81 5.10 21.42
C GLU A 38 8.95 4.19 21.91
N ARG A 39 8.79 2.87 21.73
CA ARG A 39 9.80 1.85 22.07
C ARG A 39 9.75 0.71 21.05
N PRO A 40 10.91 0.07 20.77
CA PRO A 40 10.96 -1.18 20.00
C PRO A 40 10.02 -2.23 20.63
N LYS A 41 9.30 -2.99 19.81
CA LYS A 41 8.29 -3.96 20.30
C LYS A 41 8.92 -5.33 20.59
N SER A 42 10.06 -5.63 20.00
CA SER A 42 10.77 -6.89 20.17
C SER A 42 12.27 -6.69 20.16
N GLU A 43 13.00 -7.64 20.75
CA GLU A 43 14.46 -7.61 20.76
C GLU A 43 14.99 -7.75 19.31
N GLY A 44 15.78 -6.77 18.86
CA GLY A 44 16.27 -6.69 17.48
C GLY A 44 15.49 -5.74 16.56
N ASP A 45 14.39 -5.13 17.02
CA ASP A 45 13.70 -4.07 16.29
C ASP A 45 14.54 -2.78 16.25
N LEU A 46 14.41 -2.03 15.15
CA LEU A 46 15.00 -0.70 15.02
C LEU A 46 14.19 0.33 15.83
N ASP A 47 14.89 1.25 16.50
CA ASP A 47 14.29 2.39 17.20
C ASP A 47 13.47 3.30 16.26
N ARG A 48 13.87 3.36 14.98
CA ARG A 48 13.18 4.16 13.96
C ARG A 48 13.16 3.45 12.62
N ALA A 49 12.08 3.66 11.88
CA ALA A 49 11.96 3.16 10.52
C ALA A 49 13.08 3.71 9.61
N PRO A 50 13.63 2.88 8.70
CA PRO A 50 14.62 3.32 7.72
C PRO A 50 13.99 4.32 6.73
N VAL A 51 14.26 5.61 6.94
CA VAL A 51 13.56 6.73 6.29
C VAL A 51 13.58 6.63 4.76
N ILE A 52 14.75 6.42 4.15
CA ILE A 52 14.88 6.36 2.69
C ILE A 52 14.00 5.24 2.11
N ARG A 53 14.08 4.04 2.71
CA ARG A 53 13.29 2.89 2.28
C ARG A 53 11.80 3.20 2.37
N SER A 54 11.35 3.75 3.49
CA SER A 54 9.95 4.08 3.70
C SER A 54 9.46 5.16 2.72
N VAL A 55 10.25 6.21 2.44
CA VAL A 55 9.87 7.23 1.43
C VAL A 55 9.74 6.62 0.04
N VAL A 56 10.70 5.78 -0.38
CA VAL A 56 10.66 5.13 -1.70
C VAL A 56 9.41 4.28 -1.86
N PHE A 57 9.09 3.43 -0.89
CA PHE A 57 7.87 2.61 -0.94
C PHE A 57 6.59 3.45 -0.84
N ALA A 58 6.61 4.54 -0.08
CA ALA A 58 5.47 5.44 -0.02
C ALA A 58 5.15 6.07 -1.39
N VAL A 59 6.19 6.51 -2.11
CA VAL A 59 6.06 7.05 -3.47
C VAL A 59 5.59 6.00 -4.46
N ILE A 60 6.20 4.81 -4.46
CA ILE A 60 5.80 3.71 -5.35
C ILE A 60 4.33 3.34 -5.13
N GLY A 61 3.95 3.13 -3.86
CA GLY A 61 2.57 2.81 -3.49
C GLY A 61 1.60 3.93 -3.88
N GLY A 62 2.00 5.20 -3.67
CA GLY A 62 1.18 6.35 -4.00
C GLY A 62 0.95 6.49 -5.50
N VAL A 63 1.99 6.36 -6.32
CA VAL A 63 1.87 6.38 -7.80
C VAL A 63 0.99 5.24 -8.29
N ALA A 64 1.20 4.02 -7.76
CA ALA A 64 0.37 2.87 -8.11
C ALA A 64 -1.10 3.07 -7.73
N ALA A 65 -1.38 3.61 -6.53
CA ALA A 65 -2.72 3.91 -6.07
C ALA A 65 -3.40 4.97 -6.93
N LEU A 66 -2.70 6.06 -7.27
CA LEU A 66 -3.22 7.12 -8.13
C LEU A 66 -3.51 6.60 -9.54
N TRP A 67 -2.62 5.78 -10.10
CA TRP A 67 -2.82 5.16 -11.41
C TRP A 67 -4.05 4.23 -11.39
N ALA A 68 -4.16 3.35 -10.40
CA ALA A 68 -5.29 2.45 -10.28
C ALA A 68 -6.62 3.19 -10.06
N LEU A 69 -6.61 4.26 -9.26
CA LEU A 69 -7.78 5.12 -9.07
C LEU A 69 -8.19 5.78 -10.38
N ALA A 70 -7.23 6.30 -11.15
CA ALA A 70 -7.50 6.88 -12.46
C ALA A 70 -8.11 5.84 -13.41
N SER A 71 -7.54 4.63 -13.48
CA SER A 71 -8.05 3.54 -14.32
C SER A 71 -9.47 3.08 -13.97
N LEU A 72 -9.89 3.22 -12.70
CA LEU A 72 -11.24 2.87 -12.26
C LEU A 72 -12.29 3.93 -12.61
N ILE A 73 -11.85 5.18 -12.81
CA ILE A 73 -12.73 6.33 -13.07
C ILE A 73 -12.78 6.66 -14.57
N SER A 74 -11.77 6.25 -15.35
CA SER A 74 -11.70 6.39 -16.81
C SER A 74 -12.51 5.32 -17.55
#